data_AF-A0A0K1S5E8-F1
#
_entry.id   AF-A0A0K1S5E8-F1
#
_cell.length_a   1.000
_cell.length_b   1.000
_cell.length_c   1.000
_cell.angle_alpha   90.00
_cell.angle_beta   90.00
_cell.angle_gamma   90.00
#
_symmetry.space_group_name_H-M   'P 1'
#
loop_
_entity.id
_entity.type
_entity.pdbx_description
1 polymer ?
#
loop_
_entity_poly.entity_id
_entity_poly.type
_entity_poly.pdbx_seq_one_letter_code
_entity_poly.pdbx_strand_id
1 'polypeptide(L)' 'MLSALHGIGVIILDTENPSESEIFLPAKSRAEIDWQSVNRIVVENDDFKDYIELVSTYYQTGRIRSRDWNKI' A
#
# COMPACT_ATOMS: atom_id res chain seq x y z
N MET A 1 -16.84 10.53 -16.76
CA MET A 1 -15.48 10.01 -17.02
C MET A 1 -15.46 8.52 -16.66
N LEU A 2 -15.05 7.64 -17.58
CA LEU A 2 -15.21 6.18 -17.43
C LEU A 2 -14.35 5.58 -16.30
N SER A 3 -13.26 6.26 -15.91
CA SER A 3 -12.35 5.86 -14.83
C SER A 3 -13.01 5.82 -13.45
N ALA A 4 -13.87 6.79 -13.14
CA ALA A 4 -14.61 6.85 -11.88
C ALA A 4 -15.61 5.69 -11.74
N LEU A 5 -16.15 5.18 -12.85
CA LEU A 5 -17.09 4.05 -12.85
C LEU A 5 -16.42 2.73 -12.45
N HIS A 6 -15.12 2.58 -12.76
CA HIS A 6 -14.33 1.38 -12.46
C HIS A 6 -13.50 1.51 -11.18
N GLY A 7 -13.54 2.67 -10.51
CA GLY A 7 -12.83 2.93 -9.26
C GLY A 7 -11.32 3.08 -9.39
N ILE A 8 -10.82 3.37 -10.60
CA ILE A 8 -9.38 3.51 -10.89
C ILE A 8 -8.93 4.93 -10.55
N GLY A 9 -7.87 5.04 -9.74
CA GLY A 9 -7.19 6.30 -9.45
C GLY A 9 -5.96 6.53 -10.33
N VAL A 10 -5.44 7.76 -10.32
CA VAL A 10 -4.23 8.17 -11.03
C VAL A 10 -3.37 8.97 -10.07
N ILE A 11 -2.09 8.58 -9.98
CA ILE A 11 -1.06 9.29 -9.20
C ILE A 11 -0.02 9.79 -10.20
N ILE A 12 0.37 11.06 -10.06
CA ILE A 12 1.53 11.64 -10.73
C ILE A 12 2.71 11.45 -9.78
N LEU A 13 3.59 10.53 -10.12
CA LEU A 13 4.73 10.18 -9.29
C LEU A 13 5.88 11.19 -9.51
N ASP A 14 6.36 11.80 -8.45
CA ASP A 14 7.66 12.47 -8.44
C ASP A 14 8.73 11.41 -8.08
N THR A 15 9.59 11.08 -9.03
CA THR A 15 10.63 10.06 -8.84
C THR A 15 11.82 10.55 -8.01
N GLU A 16 12.04 11.86 -7.96
CA GLU A 16 13.13 12.47 -7.19
C GLU A 16 12.70 12.68 -5.73
N ASN A 17 11.43 13.04 -5.53
CA ASN A 17 10.86 13.29 -4.21
C ASN A 17 9.49 12.61 -4.05
N PRO A 18 9.44 11.30 -3.77
CA PRO A 18 8.18 10.53 -3.73
C PRO A 18 7.11 11.11 -2.80
N SER A 19 7.48 11.78 -1.71
CA SER A 19 6.53 12.44 -0.80
C SER A 19 5.80 13.63 -1.41
N GLU A 20 6.34 14.23 -2.48
CA GLU A 20 5.72 15.34 -3.21
C GLU A 20 4.87 14.86 -4.41
N SER A 21 4.65 13.55 -4.53
CA SER A 21 3.77 12.99 -5.57
C SER A 21 2.30 13.41 -5.38
N GLU A 22 1.57 13.59 -6.48
CA GLU A 22 0.20 14.10 -6.47
C GLU A 22 -0.83 13.02 -6.81
N ILE A 23 -1.92 12.93 -6.03
CA ILE A 23 -3.10 12.14 -6.39
C ILE A 23 -3.98 12.97 -7.34
N PHE A 24 -3.79 12.78 -8.64
CA PHE A 24 -4.57 13.49 -9.67
C PHE A 24 -6.02 13.02 -9.75
N LEU A 25 -6.27 11.72 -9.57
CA LEU A 25 -7.62 11.15 -9.46
C LEU A 25 -7.65 10.14 -8.31
N PRO A 26 -8.53 10.31 -7.31
CA PRO A 26 -8.62 9.34 -6.21
C PRO A 26 -9.22 8.02 -6.71
N ALA A 27 -8.60 6.91 -6.30
CA ALA A 27 -9.18 5.59 -6.48
C ALA A 27 -10.38 5.38 -5.54
N LYS A 28 -11.33 4.53 -5.92
CA LYS A 28 -12.41 4.13 -5.02
C LYS A 28 -11.89 3.05 -4.07
N SER A 29 -11.95 3.31 -2.76
CA SER A 29 -11.64 2.29 -1.76
C SER A 29 -12.68 1.17 -1.79
N ARG A 30 -12.21 -0.06 -1.60
CA ARG A 30 -13.06 -1.25 -1.42
C ARG A 30 -13.00 -1.64 0.05
N ALA A 31 -14.13 -2.13 0.59
CA ALA A 31 -14.18 -2.62 1.97
C ALA A 31 -13.40 -3.94 2.14
N GLU A 32 -13.35 -4.73 1.06
CA GLU A 32 -12.65 -6.01 1.02
C GLU A 32 -11.30 -5.87 0.32
N ILE A 33 -10.31 -6.59 0.85
CA ILE A 33 -8.97 -6.67 0.29
C ILE A 33 -8.99 -7.67 -0.88
N ASP A 34 -8.42 -7.26 -2.01
CA ASP A 34 -8.14 -8.18 -3.12
C ASP A 34 -6.90 -9.02 -2.81
N TRP A 35 -7.11 -10.16 -2.15
CA TRP A 35 -6.05 -11.08 -1.76
C TRP A 35 -5.30 -11.68 -2.95
N GLN A 36 -5.90 -11.77 -4.14
CA GLN A 36 -5.19 -12.27 -5.31
C GLN A 36 -4.08 -11.30 -5.74
N SER A 37 -4.41 -10.01 -5.79
CA SER A 37 -3.42 -8.96 -6.07
C SER A 37 -2.37 -8.87 -4.98
N VAL A 38 -2.77 -8.93 -3.70
CA VAL A 38 -1.82 -8.93 -2.57
C VAL A 38 -0.82 -10.09 -2.68
N ASN A 39 -1.31 -11.32 -2.89
CA ASN A 39 -0.45 -12.50 -3.00
C ASN A 39 0.54 -12.38 -4.16
N ARG A 40 0.12 -11.78 -5.28
CA ARG A 40 1.01 -11.52 -6.42
C ARG A 40 2.12 -10.54 -6.06
N ILE A 41 1.78 -9.40 -5.43
CA ILE A 41 2.76 -8.37 -5.07
C ILE A 41 3.75 -8.90 -4.02
N VAL A 42 3.30 -9.73 -3.08
CA VAL A 42 4.17 -10.40 -2.10
C VAL A 42 5.27 -11.24 -2.75
N VAL A 43 5.00 -11.82 -3.93
CA VAL A 43 6.00 -12.59 -4.68
C VAL A 43 6.92 -11.68 -5.50
N GLU A 44 6.43 -10.53 -5.96
CA GLU A 44 7.15 -9.62 -6.85
C GLU A 44 7.99 -8.55 -6.10
N ASN A 45 7.70 -8.28 -4.83
CA ASN A 45 8.32 -7.20 -4.06
C ASN A 45 8.58 -7.62 -2.60
N ASP A 46 9.88 -7.75 -2.26
CA ASP A 46 10.31 -8.17 -0.91
C ASP A 46 9.93 -7.16 0.18
N ASP A 47 9.99 -5.84 -0.10
CA ASP A 47 9.58 -4.81 0.87
C ASP A 47 8.10 -4.95 1.25
N PHE A 48 7.24 -5.27 0.27
CA PHE A 48 5.82 -5.49 0.48
C PHE A 48 5.55 -6.78 1.25
N LYS A 49 6.34 -7.83 1.01
CA LYS A 49 6.29 -9.05 1.81
C LYS A 49 6.63 -8.76 3.27
N ASP A 50 7.71 -8.04 3.54
CA ASP A 50 8.11 -7.63 4.89
C ASP A 50 7.02 -6.81 5.58
N TYR A 51 6.36 -5.91 4.84
CA TYR A 51 5.20 -5.17 5.32
C TYR A 51 4.03 -6.08 5.72
N ILE A 52 3.65 -7.06 4.88
CA ILE A 52 2.56 -8.00 5.20
C ILE A 52 2.89 -8.86 6.43
N GLU A 53 4.14 -9.31 6.57
CA GLU A 53 4.60 -10.04 7.76
C GLU A 53 4.54 -9.19 9.03
N LEU A 54 4.89 -7.90 8.93
CA LEU A 54 4.76 -6.94 10.02
C LEU A 54 3.29 -6.79 10.45
N VAL A 55 2.39 -6.56 9.50
CA VAL A 55 0.95 -6.43 9.76
C VAL A 55 0.42 -7.69 10.45
N SER A 56 0.75 -8.88 9.92
CA SER A 56 0.34 -10.16 10.49
C SER A 56 0.84 -10.35 11.93
N THR A 57 2.12 -10.05 12.18
CA THR A 57 2.73 -10.11 13.52
C THR A 57 2.01 -9.18 14.50
N TYR A 58 1.74 -7.94 14.07
CA TYR A 58 1.04 -6.95 14.88
C TYR A 58 -0.37 -7.41 15.24
N TYR A 59 -1.15 -7.90 14.27
CA TYR A 59 -2.51 -8.42 14.52
C TYR A 59 -2.53 -9.60 15.50
N GLN A 60 -1.53 -10.49 15.43
CA GLN A 60 -1.47 -11.68 16.30
C GLN A 60 -0.98 -11.38 17.71
N THR A 61 -0.05 -10.42 17.85
CA THR A 61 0.72 -10.25 19.10
C THR A 61 0.53 -8.89 19.77
N GLY A 62 -0.03 -7.91 19.06
CA GLY A 62 -0.09 -6.50 19.47
C GLY A 62 1.27 -5.82 19.56
N ARG A 63 2.36 -6.49 19.16
CA ARG A 63 3.72 -5.95 19.30
C ARG A 63 4.08 -5.06 18.12
N ILE A 64 4.53 -3.85 18.43
CA ILE A 64 5.08 -2.90 17.47
C ILE A 64 6.59 -3.13 17.36
N ARG A 65 7.11 -3.25 16.15
CA ARG A 65 8.55 -3.31 15.89
C ARG A 65 9.11 -1.90 15.72
N SER A 66 9.73 -1.35 16.74
CA SER A 66 10.19 0.06 16.75
C SER A 66 11.17 0.42 15.62
N ARG A 67 11.86 -0.54 15.00
CA ARG A 67 12.76 -0.25 13.85
C ARG A 67 12.02 0.03 12.55
N ASP A 68 10.78 -0.45 12.43
CA ASP A 68 9.98 -0.36 11.20
C ASP A 68 9.15 0.95 11.16
N TRP A 69 9.25 1.75 12.23
CA TRP A 69 8.61 3.06 12.34
C TRP A 69 9.68 4.15 12.24
N ASN A 70 9.40 5.17 11.41
CA ASN A 70 10.32 6.30 11.20
C ASN A 70 10.80 6.85 12.54
N LYS A 71 12.12 6.88 12.75
CA LYS A 71 12.74 7.77 13.72
C LYS A 71 12.56 9.18 13.19
N ILE A 72 11.69 9.94 13.84
CA ILE A 72 11.58 11.39 13.67
C ILE A 72 12.96 12.01 13.92
#